data_AF-A0A7W8BYX7-F1
#
_entry.id   AF-A0A7W8BYX7-F1
#
_cell.length_a   1.000
_cell.length_b   1.000
_cell.length_c   1.000
_cell.angle_alpha   90.00
_cell.angle_beta   90.00
_cell.angle_gamma   90.00
#
_symmetry.space_group_name_H-M   'P 1'
#
loop_
_entity.id
_entity.type
_entity.pdbx_description
1 polymer ?
#
loop_
_entity_poly.entity_id
_entity_poly.type
_entity_poly.pdbx_seq_one_letter_code
_entity_poly.pdbx_strand_id
1 'polypeptide(L)'
;MRKLPFCFLLAAILYFAAPISCAIGDEPNARVKALVVDDARRKLAGEVVDYRTGVYSMLHEGGFSDSETREYIRPILEEYGFSEASIVKYFNLFDPHYHGGERERLEERRKMVETLLN
;
A
#
# COMPACT_ATOMS: atom_id res chain seq x y z
N MET A 1 56.31 -15.99 23.63
CA MET A 1 55.31 -14.92 23.41
C MET A 1 54.48 -15.30 22.19
N ARG A 2 53.30 -15.91 22.38
CA ARG A 2 51.96 -15.33 22.15
C ARG A 2 51.60 -15.00 20.67
N LYS A 3 50.79 -15.92 20.11
CA LYS A 3 49.53 -15.73 19.32
C LYS A 3 49.56 -15.27 17.84
N LEU A 4 49.15 -16.21 16.98
CA LEU A 4 48.30 -16.11 15.77
C LEU A 4 47.11 -15.10 15.92
N PRO A 5 46.35 -14.73 14.87
CA PRO A 5 46.57 -14.76 13.40
C PRO A 5 46.07 -13.47 12.68
N PHE A 6 46.90 -12.82 11.86
CA PHE A 6 46.48 -11.65 11.06
C PHE A 6 45.81 -12.00 9.70
N CYS A 7 45.49 -13.28 9.45
CA CYS A 7 44.89 -13.72 8.19
C CYS A 7 43.34 -13.70 8.17
N PHE A 8 42.66 -13.21 9.21
CA PHE A 8 41.19 -13.16 9.24
C PHE A 8 40.57 -11.83 8.75
N LEU A 9 41.36 -10.84 8.37
CA LEU A 9 40.84 -9.50 8.06
C LEU A 9 40.68 -9.21 6.55
N LEU A 10 40.92 -10.19 5.67
CA LEU A 10 40.78 -10.01 4.22
C LEU A 10 39.66 -10.85 3.57
N ALA A 11 38.87 -11.58 4.35
CA ALA A 11 37.77 -12.42 3.84
C ALA A 11 36.37 -11.82 4.04
N ALA A 12 36.24 -10.65 4.69
CA ALA A 12 34.95 -10.05 5.02
C ALA A 12 34.47 -8.96 4.04
N ILE A 13 35.27 -8.57 3.04
CA ILE A 13 34.91 -7.50 2.07
C ILE A 13 34.44 -8.09 0.73
N LEU A 14 34.59 -9.39 0.50
CA LEU A 14 34.19 -10.06 -0.75
C LEU A 14 32.82 -10.77 -0.69
N TYR A 15 32.03 -10.57 0.38
CA TYR A 15 30.71 -11.21 0.55
C TYR A 15 29.50 -10.27 0.38
N PHE A 16 29.68 -9.11 -0.23
CA PHE A 16 28.56 -8.34 -0.80
C PHE A 16 28.77 -8.07 -2.29
N ALA A 17 29.22 -9.09 -3.02
CA ALA A 17 28.79 -9.29 -4.39
C ALA A 17 27.32 -9.75 -4.38
N ALA A 18 26.41 -8.86 -3.97
CA ALA A 18 25.03 -9.01 -4.40
C ALA A 18 25.02 -8.73 -5.91
N PRO A 19 24.48 -9.63 -6.73
CA PRO A 19 24.38 -9.39 -8.16
C PRO A 19 23.61 -8.09 -8.35
N ILE A 20 24.16 -7.22 -9.21
CA ILE A 20 23.43 -6.13 -9.86
C ILE A 20 22.36 -6.82 -10.71
N SER A 21 21.31 -7.30 -10.06
CA SER A 21 20.07 -7.64 -10.73
C SER A 21 19.39 -6.31 -10.98
N CYS A 22 19.37 -5.92 -12.25
CA CYS A 22 18.45 -4.94 -12.79
C CYS A 22 17.08 -5.07 -12.13
N ALA A 23 16.73 -4.13 -11.24
CA ALA A 23 15.36 -3.93 -10.78
C ALA A 23 14.86 -2.58 -11.31
N ILE A 24 14.93 -2.41 -12.64
CA ILE A 24 14.15 -1.38 -13.33
C ILE A 24 12.71 -1.94 -13.34
N GLY A 25 11.95 -1.73 -12.27
CA GLY A 25 10.59 -2.26 -12.17
C GLY A 25 9.78 -1.92 -10.91
N ASP A 26 10.40 -1.74 -9.74
CA ASP A 26 9.65 -1.70 -8.47
C ASP A 26 9.69 -0.36 -7.71
N GLU A 27 10.66 0.51 -8.02
CA GLU A 27 10.93 1.71 -7.21
C GLU A 27 9.80 2.77 -7.25
N PRO A 28 9.19 3.10 -8.41
CA PRO A 28 8.09 4.05 -8.47
C PRO A 28 6.85 3.55 -7.73
N ASN A 29 6.60 2.24 -7.79
CA ASN A 29 5.44 1.61 -7.15
C ASN A 29 5.58 1.63 -5.62
N ALA A 30 6.76 1.29 -5.10
CA ALA A 30 7.04 1.33 -3.67
C ALA A 30 6.85 2.74 -3.09
N ARG A 31 7.28 3.77 -3.81
CA ARG A 31 7.12 5.17 -3.39
C ARG A 31 5.65 5.58 -3.32
N VAL A 32 4.83 5.21 -4.31
CA VAL A 32 3.40 5.51 -4.31
C VAL A 32 2.68 4.78 -3.18
N LYS A 33 3.00 3.49 -2.96
CA LYS A 33 2.46 2.74 -1.82
C LYS A 33 2.81 3.39 -0.48
N ALA A 34 4.05 3.85 -0.31
CA ALA A 34 4.48 4.54 0.90
C ALA A 34 3.68 5.85 1.13
N LEU A 35 3.40 6.62 0.07
CA LEU A 35 2.58 7.84 0.17
C LEU A 35 1.15 7.53 0.61
N VAL A 36 0.54 6.47 0.07
CA VAL A 36 -0.80 6.03 0.46
C VAL A 36 -0.85 5.65 1.93
N VAL A 37 0.12 4.85 2.38
CA VAL A 37 0.19 4.36 3.76
C VAL A 37 0.44 5.50 4.74
N ASP A 38 1.31 6.43 4.38
CA ASP A 38 1.62 7.59 5.19
C ASP A 38 0.43 8.57 5.32
N ASP A 39 -0.25 8.88 4.22
CA ASP A 39 -1.48 9.70 4.25
C ASP A 39 -2.55 9.05 5.14
N ALA A 40 -2.77 7.74 5.00
CA ALA A 40 -3.73 7.01 5.81
C ALA A 40 -3.37 7.02 7.30
N ARG A 41 -2.09 6.84 7.67
CA ARG A 41 -1.65 6.90 9.08
C ARG A 41 -1.90 8.28 9.69
N ARG A 42 -1.46 9.34 9.02
CA ARG A 42 -1.59 10.72 9.52
C ARG A 42 -3.06 11.11 9.69
N LYS A 43 -3.91 10.78 8.70
CA LYS A 43 -5.35 11.07 8.76
C LYS A 43 -6.08 10.27 9.83
N LEU A 44 -5.76 8.98 9.98
CA LEU A 44 -6.38 8.15 11.02
C LEU A 44 -5.93 8.52 12.44
N ALA A 45 -4.72 9.06 12.58
CA ALA A 45 -4.19 9.65 13.81
C ALA A 45 -4.82 11.01 14.16
N GLY A 46 -5.56 11.63 13.23
CA GLY A 46 -6.20 12.93 13.44
C GLY A 46 -5.21 14.09 13.40
N GLU A 47 -4.07 13.92 12.71
CA GLU A 47 -3.15 15.02 12.48
C GLU A 47 -3.84 16.13 11.67
N VAL A 48 -3.46 17.39 11.90
CA VAL A 48 -3.97 18.53 11.15
C VAL A 48 -3.29 18.55 9.78
N VAL A 49 -3.76 17.66 8.89
CA VAL A 49 -3.38 17.60 7.48
C VAL A 49 -4.53 18.19 6.66
N ASP A 50 -4.22 19.01 5.67
CA ASP A 50 -5.25 19.50 4.76
C ASP A 50 -5.88 18.30 4.04
N TYR A 51 -7.18 18.12 4.24
CA TYR A 51 -7.96 17.04 3.64
C TYR A 51 -7.81 17.00 2.11
N ARG A 52 -7.58 18.15 1.48
CA ARG A 52 -7.37 18.31 0.03
C ARG A 52 -5.99 17.86 -0.45
N THR A 53 -5.03 17.66 0.45
CA THR A 53 -3.61 17.43 0.10
C THR A 53 -3.16 15.97 0.20
N GLY A 54 -4.09 15.02 0.21
CA GLY A 54 -3.78 13.58 0.30
C GLY A 54 -3.88 12.84 -1.02
N VAL A 55 -3.39 11.59 -1.03
CA VAL A 55 -3.38 10.73 -2.23
C VAL A 55 -4.80 10.52 -2.78
N TYR A 56 -5.80 10.40 -1.91
CA TYR A 56 -7.20 10.30 -2.33
C TYR A 56 -7.64 11.52 -3.16
N SER A 57 -7.41 12.73 -2.64
CA SER A 57 -7.79 13.98 -3.32
C SER A 57 -7.02 14.18 -4.61
N MET A 58 -5.73 13.83 -4.66
CA MET A 58 -4.92 13.90 -5.90
C MET A 58 -5.47 12.99 -7.01
N LEU A 59 -5.89 11.77 -6.66
CA LEU A 59 -6.52 10.86 -7.62
C LEU A 59 -7.86 11.41 -8.10
N HIS A 60 -8.68 11.93 -7.18
CA HIS A 60 -9.97 12.52 -7.52
C HIS A 60 -9.84 13.76 -8.43
N GLU A 61 -8.90 14.66 -8.14
CA GLU A 61 -8.57 15.81 -8.99
C GLU A 61 -8.02 15.39 -10.36
N GLY A 62 -7.37 14.23 -10.43
CA GLY A 62 -6.95 13.58 -11.68
C GLY A 62 -8.10 12.98 -12.49
N GLY A 63 -9.35 13.05 -11.99
CA GLY A 63 -10.55 12.57 -12.67
C GLY A 63 -10.98 11.15 -12.30
N PHE A 64 -10.36 10.52 -11.30
CA PHE A 64 -10.77 9.19 -10.83
C PHE A 64 -12.05 9.30 -10.00
N SER A 65 -13.00 8.40 -10.26
CA SER A 65 -14.18 8.25 -9.42
C SER A 65 -13.80 7.76 -8.01
N ASP A 66 -14.70 7.94 -7.05
CA ASP A 66 -14.50 7.45 -5.68
C ASP A 66 -14.31 5.92 -5.66
N SER A 67 -15.04 5.19 -6.52
CA SER A 67 -14.88 3.75 -6.70
C SER A 67 -13.50 3.37 -7.21
N GLU A 68 -13.01 4.01 -8.28
CA GLU A 68 -11.69 3.70 -8.85
C GLU A 68 -10.57 4.05 -7.86
N THR A 69 -10.74 5.15 -7.12
CA THR A 69 -9.80 5.56 -6.07
C THR A 69 -9.74 4.53 -4.94
N ARG A 70 -10.89 4.00 -4.52
CA ARG A 70 -10.96 2.93 -3.51
C ARG A 70 -10.36 1.62 -4.02
N GLU A 71 -10.66 1.22 -5.25
CA GLU A 71 -10.10 0.03 -5.89
C GLU A 71 -8.57 0.10 -5.96
N TYR A 72 -8.01 1.30 -6.18
CA TYR A 72 -6.58 1.52 -6.20
C TYR A 72 -5.95 1.50 -4.80
N ILE A 73 -6.51 2.25 -3.84
CA ILE A 73 -5.91 2.46 -2.51
C ILE A 73 -6.10 1.26 -1.59
N ARG A 74 -7.28 0.62 -1.61
CA ARG A 74 -7.64 -0.42 -0.63
C ARG A 74 -6.65 -1.59 -0.61
N PRO A 75 -6.24 -2.19 -1.74
CA PRO A 75 -5.29 -3.30 -1.72
C PRO A 75 -3.96 -2.93 -1.06
N ILE A 76 -3.51 -1.68 -1.22
CA ILE A 76 -2.29 -1.17 -0.60
C ILE A 76 -2.46 -1.11 0.92
N LEU A 77 -3.58 -0.59 1.40
CA LEU A 77 -3.85 -0.54 2.85
C LEU A 77 -3.96 -1.94 3.47
N GLU A 78 -4.59 -2.88 2.76
CA GLU A 78 -4.67 -4.28 3.19
C GLU A 78 -3.28 -4.94 3.25
N GLU A 79 -2.45 -4.75 2.23
CA GLU A 79 -1.07 -5.25 2.16
C GLU A 79 -0.22 -4.76 3.35
N TYR A 80 -0.45 -3.53 3.82
CA TYR A 80 0.25 -2.93 4.95
C TYR A 80 -0.43 -3.18 6.31
N GLY A 81 -1.43 -4.06 6.36
CA GLY A 81 -2.01 -4.55 7.60
C GLY A 81 -3.03 -3.62 8.25
N PHE A 82 -3.63 -2.68 7.51
CA PHE A 82 -4.74 -1.89 8.03
C PHE A 82 -5.97 -2.78 8.21
N SER A 83 -6.64 -2.67 9.35
CA SER A 83 -7.89 -3.39 9.60
C SER A 83 -9.02 -2.86 8.71
N GLU A 84 -10.04 -3.68 8.45
CA GLU A 84 -11.25 -3.24 7.71
C GLU A 84 -11.86 -1.98 8.33
N ALA A 85 -11.96 -1.93 9.67
CA ALA A 85 -12.49 -0.76 10.37
C ALA A 85 -11.64 0.50 10.13
N SER A 86 -10.31 0.37 10.05
CA SER A 86 -9.40 1.47 9.74
C SER A 86 -9.56 1.95 8.30
N ILE A 87 -9.70 1.01 7.35
CA ILE A 87 -9.90 1.31 5.93
C ILE A 87 -11.24 2.04 5.73
N VAL A 88 -12.31 1.54 6.36
CA VAL A 88 -13.63 2.19 6.37
C VAL A 88 -13.56 3.58 6.96
N LYS A 89 -12.88 3.75 8.10
CA LYS A 89 -12.69 5.07 8.71
C LYS A 89 -11.93 6.02 7.78
N TYR A 90 -10.89 5.55 7.10
CA TYR A 90 -10.10 6.36 6.17
C TYR A 90 -10.94 6.83 4.97
N PHE A 91 -11.66 5.94 4.30
CA PHE A 91 -12.46 6.32 3.13
C PHE A 91 -13.66 7.19 3.49
N ASN A 92 -14.25 7.03 4.68
CA ASN A 92 -15.32 7.91 5.17
C ASN A 92 -14.90 9.38 5.35
N LEU A 93 -13.60 9.67 5.38
CA LEU A 93 -13.11 11.06 5.39
C LEU A 93 -13.37 11.80 4.08
N PHE A 94 -13.62 11.07 2.98
CA PHE A 94 -13.80 11.62 1.64
C PHE A 94 -15.15 11.25 1.03
N ASP A 95 -15.60 10.02 1.27
CA ASP A 95 -16.91 9.50 0.87
C ASP A 95 -17.69 9.08 2.12
N PRO A 96 -18.53 9.96 2.70
CA PRO A 96 -19.32 9.67 3.89
C PRO A 96 -20.35 8.54 3.72
N HIS A 97 -20.62 8.12 2.48
CA HIS A 97 -21.52 7.02 2.17
C HIS A 97 -20.79 5.67 2.08
N TYR A 98 -19.47 5.66 2.30
CA TYR A 98 -18.69 4.44 2.28
C TYR A 98 -18.87 3.61 3.55
N HIS A 99 -19.54 2.46 3.43
CA HIS A 99 -19.77 1.55 4.55
C HIS A 99 -18.87 0.31 4.56
N GLY A 100 -17.89 0.20 3.66
CA GLY A 100 -17.09 -1.01 3.51
C GLY A 100 -17.82 -2.14 2.77
N GLY A 101 -17.21 -3.34 2.77
CA GLY A 101 -17.82 -4.56 2.23
C GLY A 101 -18.04 -4.62 0.71
N GLU A 102 -17.56 -3.63 -0.05
CA GLU A 102 -17.71 -3.61 -1.52
C GLU A 102 -17.11 -4.85 -2.18
N ARG A 103 -15.95 -5.33 -1.72
CA ARG A 103 -15.32 -6.52 -2.26
C ARG A 103 -16.15 -7.78 -2.00
N GLU A 104 -16.74 -7.92 -0.82
CA GLU A 104 -17.62 -9.04 -0.48
C GLU A 104 -18.89 -9.01 -1.33
N ARG A 105 -19.50 -7.84 -1.50
CA ARG A 105 -20.66 -7.64 -2.40
C ARG A 105 -20.32 -7.92 -3.87
N LEU A 106 -19.13 -7.57 -4.33
CA LEU A 106 -18.66 -7.83 -5.69
C LEU A 106 -18.37 -9.32 -5.92
N GLU A 107 -17.75 -9.99 -4.94
CA GLU A 107 -17.50 -11.43 -4.96
C GLU A 107 -18.82 -12.23 -4.95
N GLU A 108 -19.78 -11.83 -4.12
CA GLU A 108 -21.13 -12.41 -4.10
C GLU A 108 -21.85 -12.21 -5.43
N ARG A 109 -21.77 -10.99 -6.02
CA ARG A 109 -22.32 -10.71 -7.34
C ARG A 109 -21.67 -11.57 -8.43
N ARG A 110 -20.34 -11.74 -8.39
CA ARG A 110 -19.62 -12.58 -9.34
C ARG A 110 -20.10 -14.03 -9.27
N LYS A 111 -20.20 -14.60 -8.06
CA LYS A 111 -20.71 -15.96 -7.84
C LYS A 111 -22.16 -16.11 -8.33
N MET A 112 -23.02 -15.12 -8.10
CA MET A 112 -24.40 -15.14 -8.62
C MET A 112 -24.43 -15.14 -10.14
N VAL A 113 -23.62 -14.31 -10.80
CA VAL A 113 -23.53 -14.27 -12.27
C VAL A 113 -23.01 -15.60 -12.83
N GLU A 114 -21.96 -16.17 -12.23
CA GLU A 114 -21.44 -17.49 -12.62
C GLU A 114 -22.48 -18.62 -12.46
N THR A 115 -23.36 -18.52 -11.46
CA THR A 115 -24.45 -19.48 -11.25
C THR A 115 -25.58 -19.31 -12.27
N LEU A 116 -25.84 -18.11 -12.76
CA LEU A 116 -26.87 -17.82 -13.77
C LEU A 116 -26.43 -18.18 -15.20
N LEU A 117 -25.12 -18.25 -15.43
CA LEU A 117 -24.52 -18.56 -16.74
C LEU A 117 -24.18 -20.05 -16.93
N ASN A 118 -24.33 -20.86 -15.88
CA ASN A 118 -24.18 -22.32 -15.91
C ASN A 118 -25.56 -23.00 -15.82
#